data_AF-A0A133UM50-F1
#
_entry.id   AF-A0A133UM50-F1
#
_cell.length_a   1.000
_cell.length_b   1.000
_cell.length_c   1.000
_cell.angle_alpha   90.00
_cell.angle_beta   90.00
_cell.angle_gamma   90.00
#
_symmetry.space_group_name_H-M   'P 1'
#
loop_
_entity.id
_entity.type
_entity.pdbx_description
1 polymer ?
#
loop_
_entity_poly.entity_id
_entity_poly.type
_entity_poly.pdbx_seq_one_letter_code
_entity_poly.pdbx_strand_id
1 'polypeptide(L)'
;MKGTGEGEQKQEEEGKWHPLAEKFSPRERIQLLNVLTENIYQKSIAEACVVTPQAVSSWICKKGFYPGNEASVYLLKLDQRVKPEETARIVKNGIERYIDELEKIGIEIREDL
;
A
#
# COMPACT_ATOMS: atom_id res chain seq x y z
N MET A 1 36.19 -11.66 4.60
CA MET A 1 35.04 -11.67 3.69
C MET A 1 33.95 -10.82 4.33
N LYS A 2 33.66 -9.64 3.76
CA LYS A 2 32.53 -8.78 4.17
C LYS A 2 31.27 -9.36 3.54
N GLY A 3 30.32 -9.81 4.35
CA GLY A 3 29.10 -10.42 3.86
C GLY A 3 28.06 -10.50 4.96
N THR A 4 27.57 -9.34 5.42
CA THR A 4 26.40 -9.21 6.30
C THR A 4 26.04 -7.72 6.32
N GLY A 5 25.06 -7.32 5.52
CA GLY A 5 24.56 -5.95 5.45
C GLY A 5 23.22 -5.87 4.70
N GLU A 6 22.96 -6.83 3.79
CA GLU A 6 21.72 -6.89 3.02
C GLU A 6 20.51 -7.42 3.81
N GLY A 7 20.73 -8.17 4.89
CA GLY A 7 19.65 -8.77 5.69
C GLY A 7 18.96 -7.78 6.64
N GLU A 8 19.74 -6.91 7.28
CA GLU A 8 19.24 -5.91 8.23
C GLU A 8 18.53 -4.75 7.51
N GLN A 9 19.09 -4.26 6.39
CA GLN A 9 18.48 -3.20 5.59
C GLN A 9 17.13 -3.62 4.96
N LYS A 10 17.00 -4.89 4.54
CA LYS A 10 15.71 -5.41 4.06
C LYS A 10 14.64 -5.42 5.16
N GLN A 11 14.98 -5.83 6.38
CA GLN A 11 14.01 -5.85 7.49
C GLN A 11 13.56 -4.44 7.90
N GLU A 12 14.47 -3.46 7.92
CA GLU A 12 14.12 -2.06 8.20
C GLU A 12 13.21 -1.46 7.12
N GLU A 13 13.51 -1.68 5.84
CA GLU A 13 12.66 -1.19 4.75
C GLU A 13 11.28 -1.84 4.77
N GLU A 14 11.19 -3.15 4.99
CA GLU A 14 9.90 -3.85 5.09
C GLU A 14 9.08 -3.37 6.28
N GLY A 15 9.73 -3.15 7.43
CA GLY A 15 9.10 -2.62 8.63
C GLY A 15 8.47 -1.23 8.45
N LYS A 16 8.96 -0.41 7.53
CA LYS A 16 8.38 0.92 7.25
C LYS A 16 7.02 0.85 6.54
N TRP A 17 6.85 -0.08 5.61
CA TRP A 17 5.67 -0.14 4.75
C TRP A 17 4.48 -0.84 5.41
N HIS A 18 4.76 -1.82 6.27
CA HIS A 18 3.73 -2.60 6.96
C HIS A 18 2.76 -1.73 7.78
N PRO A 19 3.21 -0.89 8.72
CA PRO A 19 2.32 -0.03 9.51
C PRO A 19 1.48 0.89 8.64
N LEU A 20 2.04 1.41 7.56
CA LEU A 20 1.34 2.32 6.65
C LEU A 20 0.22 1.59 5.88
N ALA A 21 0.51 0.41 5.33
CA ALA A 21 -0.46 -0.39 4.59
C ALA A 21 -1.63 -0.87 5.47
N GLU A 22 -1.39 -1.11 6.76
CA GLU A 22 -2.45 -1.48 7.72
C GLU A 22 -3.45 -0.35 7.96
N LYS A 23 -3.00 0.92 7.91
CA LYS A 23 -3.85 2.10 8.10
C LYS A 23 -4.64 2.47 6.85
N PHE A 24 -4.29 1.93 5.69
CA PHE A 24 -5.06 2.18 4.47
C PHE A 24 -6.45 1.56 4.54
N SER A 25 -7.45 2.39 4.28
CA SER A 25 -8.82 1.92 4.10
C SER A 25 -8.94 1.17 2.77
N PRO A 26 -10.07 0.46 2.54
CA PRO A 26 -10.35 -0.16 1.24
C PRO A 26 -10.18 0.80 0.05
N ARG A 27 -10.44 2.10 0.24
CA ARG A 27 -10.31 3.11 -0.81
C ARG A 27 -8.87 3.26 -1.29
N GLU A 28 -7.91 3.49 -0.38
CA GLU A 28 -6.50 3.70 -0.75
C GLU A 28 -5.92 2.43 -1.37
N ARG A 29 -6.31 1.26 -0.85
CA ARG A 29 -5.85 -0.03 -1.39
C ARG A 29 -6.28 -0.24 -2.84
N ILE A 30 -7.50 0.19 -3.19
CA ILE A 30 -7.99 0.17 -4.57
C ILE A 30 -7.31 1.25 -5.41
N GLN A 31 -7.03 2.42 -4.85
CA GLN A 31 -6.28 3.46 -5.58
C GLN A 31 -4.87 2.98 -5.96
N LEU A 32 -4.14 2.35 -5.04
CA LEU A 32 -2.85 1.72 -5.32
C LEU A 32 -2.98 0.66 -6.44
N LEU A 33 -3.95 -0.24 -6.34
CA LEU A 33 -4.21 -1.20 -7.40
C LEU A 33 -4.45 -0.53 -8.76
N ASN A 34 -5.23 0.54 -8.81
CA ASN A 34 -5.55 1.24 -10.05
C ASN A 34 -4.32 1.86 -10.72
N VAL A 35 -3.39 2.42 -9.92
CA VAL A 35 -2.14 3.01 -10.43
C VAL A 35 -1.34 2.00 -11.26
N LEU A 36 -1.31 0.73 -10.82
CA LEU A 36 -0.62 -0.35 -11.51
C LEU A 36 -1.40 -0.91 -12.70
N THR A 37 -2.73 -1.03 -12.61
CA THR A 37 -3.53 -1.67 -13.68
C THR A 37 -3.48 -0.93 -15.02
N GLU A 38 -3.06 0.33 -15.04
CA GLU A 38 -2.83 1.08 -16.28
C GLU A 38 -1.60 0.58 -17.06
N ASN A 39 -0.59 0.06 -16.37
CA ASN A 39 0.73 -0.23 -16.97
C ASN A 39 1.24 -1.65 -16.74
N ILE A 40 0.61 -2.40 -15.83
CA ILE A 40 1.08 -3.72 -15.40
C ILE A 40 -0.02 -4.74 -15.58
N TYR A 41 0.33 -5.86 -16.20
CA TYR A 41 -0.56 -7.00 -16.36
C TYR A 41 -1.00 -7.56 -15.00
N GLN A 42 -2.27 -7.92 -14.88
CA GLN A 42 -2.85 -8.50 -13.67
C GLN A 42 -2.06 -9.73 -13.16
N LYS A 43 -1.49 -10.53 -14.07
CA LYS A 43 -0.65 -11.67 -13.72
C LYS A 43 0.60 -11.24 -12.94
N SER A 44 1.27 -10.19 -13.38
CA SER A 44 2.47 -9.66 -12.71
C SER A 44 2.14 -9.01 -11.37
N ILE A 45 0.97 -8.35 -11.26
CA ILE A 45 0.46 -7.85 -9.98
C ILE A 45 0.18 -9.03 -9.03
N ALA A 46 -0.41 -10.11 -9.52
CA ALA A 46 -0.71 -11.30 -8.73
C ALA A 46 0.58 -11.97 -8.20
N GLU A 47 1.59 -12.10 -9.05
CA GLU A 47 2.91 -12.62 -8.69
C GLU A 47 3.58 -11.75 -7.62
N ALA A 48 3.58 -10.42 -7.78
CA ALA A 48 4.17 -9.49 -6.82
C ALA A 48 3.47 -9.54 -5.45
N CYS A 49 2.14 -9.68 -5.45
CA CYS A 49 1.33 -9.74 -4.23
C CYS A 49 1.20 -11.15 -3.64
N VAL A 50 1.81 -12.18 -4.27
CA VAL A 50 1.72 -13.59 -3.86
C VAL A 50 0.26 -14.06 -3.75
N VAL A 51 -0.57 -13.69 -4.73
CA VAL A 51 -1.98 -14.10 -4.83
C VAL A 51 -2.29 -14.72 -6.19
N THR A 52 -3.50 -15.23 -6.36
CA THR A 52 -3.97 -15.71 -7.66
C THR A 52 -4.38 -14.54 -8.57
N PRO A 53 -4.23 -14.66 -9.90
CA PRO A 53 -4.79 -13.68 -10.83
C PRO A 53 -6.31 -13.48 -10.66
N GLN A 54 -7.02 -14.52 -10.22
CA GLN A 54 -8.45 -14.46 -9.90
C GLN A 54 -8.75 -13.51 -8.72
N ALA A 55 -7.87 -13.44 -7.72
CA ALA A 55 -7.98 -12.51 -6.61
C ALA A 55 -7.84 -11.06 -7.11
N VAL A 56 -6.83 -10.80 -7.95
CA VAL A 56 -6.63 -9.47 -8.58
C VAL A 56 -7.84 -9.09 -9.43
N SER A 57 -8.34 -10.00 -10.27
CA SER A 57 -9.56 -9.79 -11.04
C SER A 57 -10.77 -9.47 -10.14
N SER A 58 -10.88 -10.14 -8.99
CA SER A 58 -11.96 -9.86 -8.03
C SER A 58 -11.83 -8.47 -7.41
N TRP A 59 -10.62 -8.01 -7.07
CA TRP A 59 -10.41 -6.65 -6.56
C TRP A 59 -10.79 -5.58 -7.59
N ILE A 60 -10.55 -5.84 -8.88
CA ILE A 60 -10.86 -4.91 -9.97
C ILE A 60 -12.37 -4.89 -10.27
N CYS A 61 -13.00 -6.06 -10.34
CA CYS A 61 -14.34 -6.19 -10.89
C CYS A 61 -15.47 -6.25 -9.86
N LYS A 62 -15.19 -6.62 -8.60
CA LYS A 62 -16.22 -6.87 -7.59
C LYS A 62 -16.22 -5.81 -6.50
N LYS A 63 -17.39 -5.17 -6.29
CA LYS A 63 -17.58 -4.23 -5.19
C LYS A 63 -17.36 -4.92 -3.85
N GLY A 64 -16.63 -4.26 -2.95
CA GLY A 64 -16.34 -4.77 -1.61
C GLY A 64 -15.16 -5.74 -1.53
N PHE A 65 -14.56 -6.09 -2.66
CA PHE A 65 -13.29 -6.83 -2.69
C PHE A 65 -12.14 -5.84 -2.85
N TYR A 66 -11.13 -5.98 -2.00
CA TYR A 66 -9.94 -5.12 -2.03
C TYR A 66 -8.72 -5.90 -1.52
N PRO A 67 -7.50 -5.43 -1.81
CA PRO A 67 -6.27 -6.06 -1.33
C PRO A 67 -6.23 -6.16 0.21
N GLY A 68 -5.74 -7.30 0.73
CA GLY A 68 -5.41 -7.44 2.16
C GLY A 68 -4.15 -6.65 2.52
N ASN A 69 -3.81 -6.57 3.82
CA ASN A 69 -2.67 -5.77 4.31
C ASN A 69 -1.36 -6.17 3.61
N GLU A 70 -1.06 -7.47 3.53
CA GLU A 70 0.15 -7.99 2.89
C GLU A 70 0.21 -7.59 1.40
N ALA A 71 -0.87 -7.81 0.66
CA ALA A 71 -0.96 -7.41 -0.74
C ALA A 71 -0.79 -5.89 -0.89
N SER A 72 -1.37 -5.08 0.00
CA SER A 72 -1.22 -3.62 -0.01
C SER A 72 0.21 -3.15 0.21
N VAL A 73 1.02 -3.86 1.01
CA VAL A 73 2.46 -3.57 1.13
C VAL A 73 3.16 -3.77 -0.21
N TYR A 74 2.89 -4.88 -0.90
CA TYR A 74 3.52 -5.15 -2.20
C TYR A 74 3.05 -4.18 -3.29
N LEU A 75 1.77 -3.84 -3.33
CA LEU A 75 1.23 -2.83 -4.23
C LEU A 75 1.92 -1.48 -3.99
N LEU A 76 2.01 -1.04 -2.73
CA LEU A 76 2.67 0.21 -2.37
C LEU A 76 4.15 0.25 -2.79
N LYS A 77 4.89 -0.83 -2.56
CA LYS A 77 6.29 -0.95 -3.00
C LYS A 77 6.42 -0.89 -4.52
N LEU A 78 5.51 -1.52 -5.25
CA LEU A 78 5.54 -1.55 -6.71
C LEU A 78 5.12 -0.20 -7.30
N ASP A 79 4.08 0.42 -6.75
CA ASP A 79 3.61 1.75 -7.11
C ASP A 79 4.69 2.79 -6.93
N GLN A 80 5.37 2.79 -5.78
CA GLN A 80 6.45 3.74 -5.49
C GLN A 80 7.59 3.66 -6.51
N ARG A 81 7.81 2.49 -7.12
CA ARG A 81 8.83 2.30 -8.17
C ARG A 81 8.36 2.75 -9.55
N VAL A 82 7.06 2.64 -9.82
CA VAL A 82 6.49 2.84 -11.16
C VAL A 82 5.92 4.25 -11.35
N LYS A 83 5.25 4.80 -10.32
CA LYS A 83 4.61 6.12 -10.32
C LYS A 83 4.73 6.82 -8.95
N PRO A 84 5.95 7.17 -8.53
CA PRO A 84 6.23 7.69 -7.18
C PRO A 84 5.40 8.93 -6.79
N GLU A 85 5.16 9.88 -7.70
CA GLU A 85 4.38 11.08 -7.34
C GLU A 85 2.92 10.75 -7.04
N GLU A 86 2.33 9.86 -7.83
CA GLU A 86 0.94 9.43 -7.64
C GLU A 86 0.79 8.57 -6.39
N THR A 87 1.76 7.69 -6.13
CA THR A 87 1.82 6.92 -4.88
C THR A 87 1.89 7.83 -3.66
N ALA A 88 2.78 8.82 -3.68
CA ALA A 88 2.92 9.78 -2.58
C ALA A 88 1.62 10.56 -2.34
N ARG A 89 0.90 10.92 -3.40
CA ARG A 89 -0.40 11.58 -3.31
C ARG A 89 -1.45 10.70 -2.64
N ILE A 90 -1.53 9.41 -3.01
CA ILE A 90 -2.45 8.46 -2.38
C ILE A 90 -2.13 8.29 -0.89
N VAL A 91 -0.86 8.10 -0.56
CA VAL A 91 -0.39 7.96 0.82
C VAL A 91 -0.76 9.18 1.65
N LYS A 92 -0.43 10.38 1.16
CA LYS A 92 -0.70 11.64 1.85
C LYS A 92 -2.19 11.82 2.12
N ASN A 93 -3.03 11.68 1.09
CA ASN A 93 -4.48 11.81 1.22
C ASN A 93 -5.07 10.75 2.18
N GLY A 94 -4.50 9.54 2.17
CA GLY A 94 -4.89 8.46 3.08
C GLY A 94 -4.60 8.81 4.54
N ILE A 95 -3.44 9.40 4.81
CA ILE A 95 -3.03 9.87 6.14
C ILE A 95 -3.91 11.05 6.58
N GLU A 96 -4.06 12.09 5.76
CA GLU A 96 -4.89 13.26 6.09
C GLU A 96 -6.31 12.85 6.46
N ARG A 97 -6.91 11.95 5.68
CA ARG A 97 -8.25 11.44 6.00
C ARG A 97 -8.28 10.62 7.29
N TYR A 98 -7.25 9.82 7.56
CA TYR A 98 -7.18 9.07 8.82
C TYR A 98 -7.10 10.02 10.02
N ILE A 99 -6.34 11.11 9.90
CA ILE A 99 -6.28 12.18 10.90
C ILE A 99 -7.67 12.81 11.07
N ASP A 100 -8.34 13.21 9.98
CA ASP A 100 -9.70 13.76 10.03
C ASP A 100 -10.70 12.81 10.72
N GLU A 101 -10.57 11.50 10.50
CA GLU A 101 -11.41 10.48 11.13
C GLU A 101 -11.14 10.36 12.63
N LEU A 102 -9.88 10.48 13.06
CA LEU A 102 -9.49 10.49 14.47
C LEU A 102 -9.99 11.75 15.19
N GLU A 103 -9.87 12.93 14.58
CA GLU A 103 -10.39 14.18 15.14
C GLU A 103 -11.90 14.14 15.33
N LYS A 104 -12.65 13.57 14.36
CA LYS A 104 -14.11 13.42 14.45
C LYS A 104 -14.57 12.56 15.62
N ILE A 105 -13.73 11.63 16.10
CA ILE A 105 -14.04 10.80 17.27
C ILE A 105 -13.43 11.38 18.57
N GLY A 106 -12.92 12.61 18.52
CA GLY A 106 -12.40 13.35 19.67
C GLY A 106 -10.96 12.99 20.04
N ILE A 107 -10.20 12.35 19.15
CA ILE A 107 -8.77 12.11 19.35
C ILE A 107 -8.00 13.27 18.74
N GLU A 108 -7.44 14.13 19.59
CA GLU A 108 -6.57 15.23 19.17
C GLU A 108 -5.18 14.70 18.80
N ILE A 109 -4.77 14.94 17.55
CA ILE A 109 -3.42 14.64 17.10
C ILE A 109 -2.59 15.92 17.22
N ARG A 110 -1.61 15.90 18.12
CA ARG A 110 -0.67 17.01 18.32
C ARG A 110 0.38 17.00 17.21
N GLU A 111 0.55 18.13 16.51
CA GLU A 111 1.52 18.30 15.42
C GLU A 111 2.97 18.47 15.91
N ASP A 112 3.19 18.49 17.23
CA ASP A 112 4.48 18.72 17.89
C ASP A 112 5.41 17.49 17.97
N LEU A 113 5.53 16.71 16.87
CA LEU A 113 6.53 15.63 16.70
C LEU A 113 7.54 15.93 15.59
#